data_AF-A0A2G5NHN8-F1
#
_entry.id   AF-A0A2G5NHN8-F1
#
_cell.length_a   1.000
_cell.length_b   1.000
_cell.length_c   1.000
_cell.angle_alpha   90.00
_cell.angle_beta   90.00
_cell.angle_gamma   90.00
#
_symmetry.space_group_name_H-M   'P 1'
#
loop_
_entity.id
_entity.type
_entity.pdbx_description
1 polymer ?
#
loop_
_entity_poly.entity_id
_entity_poly.type
_entity_poly.pdbx_seq_one_letter_code
_entity_poly.pdbx_strand_id
1 'polypeptide(L)'
;MKLRLTLMLLALLAAGSASASNDRRECKEELRKLKESFDINYSNQNHHDYRRAKASSDNEEYRKCANQARKARERLERDADL
;
A
#
# COMPACT_ATOMS: atom_id res chain seq x y z
N MET A 1 34.32 20.19 -6.96
CA MET A 1 33.30 20.46 -5.91
C MET A 1 31.88 20.46 -6.48
N LYS A 2 31.54 21.28 -7.49
CA LYS A 2 30.18 21.39 -8.06
C LYS A 2 29.59 20.07 -8.60
N LEU A 3 30.38 19.29 -9.35
CA LEU A 3 29.94 18.03 -9.96
C LEU A 3 29.53 16.95 -8.94
N ARG A 4 30.20 16.91 -7.78
CA ARG A 4 29.91 15.92 -6.73
C ARG A 4 28.59 16.21 -6.04
N LEU A 5 28.28 17.50 -5.84
CA LEU A 5 27.05 17.94 -5.20
C LEU A 5 25.84 17.67 -6.12
N THR A 6 25.97 17.94 -7.42
CA THR A 6 24.93 17.62 -8.41
C THR A 6 24.67 16.13 -8.52
N LEU A 7 25.73 15.30 -8.49
CA LEU A 7 25.60 13.84 -8.48
C LEU A 7 24.89 13.32 -7.22
N MET A 8 25.22 13.86 -6.04
CA MET A 8 24.55 13.52 -4.79
C MET A 8 23.05 13.86 -4.83
N LEU A 9 22.69 15.05 -5.33
CA LEU A 9 21.29 15.44 -5.51
C LEU A 9 20.56 14.47 -6.46
N LEU A 10 21.12 14.18 -7.63
CA LEU A 10 20.54 13.24 -8.60
C LEU A 10 20.30 11.85 -7.99
N ALA A 11 21.26 11.34 -7.21
CA ALA A 11 21.11 10.07 -6.52
C ALA A 11 19.96 10.10 -5.48
N LEU A 12 19.83 11.20 -4.73
CA LEU A 12 18.76 11.37 -3.75
C LEU A 12 17.37 11.41 -4.40
N LEU A 13 17.23 12.15 -5.51
CA LEU A 13 15.98 12.20 -6.28
C LEU A 13 15.62 10.84 -6.87
N ALA A 14 16.61 10.13 -7.44
CA ALA A 14 16.39 8.80 -8.01
C ALA A 14 15.95 7.79 -6.93
N ALA A 15 16.60 7.80 -5.76
CA ALA A 15 16.24 6.95 -4.63
C ALA A 15 14.82 7.24 -4.11
N GLY A 16 14.47 8.52 -3.93
CA GLY A 16 13.11 8.91 -3.51
C GLY A 16 12.04 8.48 -4.51
N SER A 17 12.31 8.64 -5.80
CA SER A 17 11.40 8.24 -6.88
C SER A 17 11.20 6.72 -6.93
N ALA A 18 12.28 5.96 -6.75
CA ALA A 18 12.23 4.50 -6.69
C ALA A 18 11.43 4.01 -5.48
N SER A 19 11.62 4.63 -4.30
CA SER A 19 10.87 4.30 -3.08
C SER A 19 9.38 4.53 -3.26
N ALA A 20 8.98 5.70 -3.76
CA ALA A 20 7.57 6.03 -3.98
C ALA A 20 6.91 5.10 -5.01
N SER A 21 7.64 4.73 -6.07
CA SER A 21 7.17 3.77 -7.08
C SER A 21 6.96 2.37 -6.48
N ASN A 22 7.89 1.92 -5.64
CA ASN A 22 7.78 0.63 -4.98
C ASN A 22 6.61 0.59 -3.99
N ASP A 23 6.46 1.63 -3.16
CA ASP A 23 5.34 1.73 -2.21
C ASP A 23 4.00 1.74 -2.94
N ARG A 24 3.90 2.45 -4.07
CA ARG A 24 2.68 2.49 -4.90
C ARG A 24 2.35 1.11 -5.47
N ARG A 25 3.35 0.36 -5.91
CA ARG A 25 3.16 -1.02 -6.42
C ARG A 25 2.67 -1.94 -5.31
N GLU A 26 3.31 -1.88 -4.14
CA GLU A 26 2.93 -2.69 -2.97
C GLU A 26 1.49 -2.39 -2.52
N CYS A 27 1.13 -1.10 -2.42
CA CYS A 27 -0.24 -0.69 -2.10
C CYS A 27 -1.28 -1.28 -3.07
N LYS A 28 -1.02 -1.22 -4.39
CA LYS A 28 -1.92 -1.81 -5.39
C LYS A 28 -2.06 -3.32 -5.24
N GLU A 29 -0.95 -4.01 -4.98
CA GLU A 29 -0.94 -5.46 -4.81
C GLU A 29 -1.74 -5.88 -3.56
N GLU A 30 -1.52 -5.22 -2.44
CA GLU A 30 -2.22 -5.52 -1.18
C GLU A 30 -3.70 -5.16 -1.26
N LEU A 31 -4.08 -4.06 -1.93
CA LEU A 31 -5.48 -3.73 -2.21
C LEU A 31 -6.16 -4.79 -3.07
N ARG A 32 -5.46 -5.34 -4.07
CA ARG A 32 -5.98 -6.43 -4.91
C ARG A 32 -6.23 -7.68 -4.08
N LYS A 33 -5.24 -8.13 -3.29
CA LYS A 33 -5.37 -9.30 -2.41
C LYS A 33 -6.49 -9.12 -1.38
N LEU A 34 -6.60 -7.94 -0.78
CA LEU A 34 -7.69 -7.62 0.15
C LEU A 34 -9.05 -7.73 -0.55
N LYS A 35 -9.19 -7.16 -1.75
CA LYS A 35 -10.43 -7.25 -2.54
C LYS A 35 -10.80 -8.70 -2.81
N GLU A 36 -9.85 -9.50 -3.29
CA GLU A 36 -10.04 -10.91 -3.56
C GLU A 36 -10.48 -11.69 -2.30
N SER A 37 -9.93 -11.34 -1.13
CA SER A 37 -10.27 -12.03 0.13
C SER A 37 -11.70 -11.80 0.63
N PHE A 38 -12.27 -10.59 0.45
CA PHE A 38 -13.63 -10.32 0.90
C PHE A 38 -14.70 -10.50 -0.19
N ASP A 39 -14.31 -10.64 -1.46
CA ASP A 39 -15.29 -10.97 -2.53
C ASP A 39 -15.93 -12.34 -2.26
N ILE A 40 -15.18 -13.24 -1.59
CA ILE A 40 -15.65 -14.56 -1.15
C ILE A 40 -16.41 -14.44 0.18
N ASN A 41 -15.92 -13.60 1.11
CA ASN A 41 -16.48 -13.41 2.44
C ASN A 41 -16.95 -11.95 2.62
N TYR A 42 -18.11 -11.63 2.05
CA TYR A 42 -18.64 -10.27 2.06
C TYR A 42 -19.04 -9.81 3.47
N SER A 43 -18.56 -8.63 3.89
CA SER A 43 -19.07 -7.94 5.08
C SER A 43 -18.95 -6.42 4.95
N ASN A 44 -19.81 -5.68 5.65
CA ASN A 44 -19.73 -4.22 5.72
C ASN A 44 -18.37 -3.74 6.26
N GLN A 45 -17.80 -4.48 7.22
CA GLN A 45 -16.49 -4.18 7.80
C GLN A 45 -15.37 -4.33 6.75
N ASN A 46 -15.44 -5.35 5.92
CA ASN A 46 -14.44 -5.63 4.89
C ASN A 46 -14.43 -4.54 3.81
N HIS A 47 -15.62 -4.12 3.38
CA HIS A 47 -15.77 -2.99 2.47
C HIS A 47 -15.28 -1.68 3.08
N HIS A 48 -15.57 -1.45 4.35
CA HIS A 48 -15.10 -0.26 5.05
C HIS A 48 -13.57 -0.23 5.14
N ASP A 49 -12.93 -1.34 5.51
CA ASP A 49 -11.47 -1.44 5.60
C ASP A 49 -10.80 -1.31 4.21
N TYR A 50 -11.42 -1.86 3.16
CA TYR A 50 -10.98 -1.61 1.78
C TYR A 50 -11.07 -0.13 1.41
N ARG A 51 -12.20 0.54 1.68
CA ARG A 51 -12.36 1.97 1.39
C ARG A 51 -11.36 2.82 2.16
N ARG A 52 -11.07 2.47 3.41
CA ARG A 52 -10.06 3.14 4.24
C ARG A 52 -8.66 3.00 3.62
N ALA A 53 -8.26 1.80 3.21
CA ALA A 53 -6.98 1.57 2.56
C ALA A 53 -6.88 2.31 1.22
N LYS A 54 -7.95 2.29 0.43
CA LYS A 54 -8.04 3.01 -0.84
C LYS A 54 -7.95 4.53 -0.65
N ALA A 55 -8.57 5.09 0.39
CA ALA A 55 -8.45 6.51 0.70
C ALA A 55 -7.00 6.93 0.99
N SER A 56 -6.22 6.08 1.69
CA SER A 56 -4.78 6.33 1.87
C SER A 56 -4.02 6.30 0.54
N SER A 57 -4.38 5.40 -0.39
CA SER A 57 -3.82 5.40 -1.75
C SER A 57 -4.18 6.66 -2.53
N ASP A 58 -5.42 7.13 -2.42
CA ASP A 58 -5.93 8.32 -3.10
C ASP A 58 -5.23 9.60 -2.57
N ASN A 59 -4.73 9.56 -1.33
CA ASN A 59 -3.89 10.61 -0.71
C ASN A 59 -2.37 10.41 -0.90
N GLU A 60 -1.95 9.48 -1.76
CA GLU A 60 -0.54 9.13 -2.01
C GLU A 60 0.22 8.61 -0.78
N GLU A 61 -0.48 8.21 0.28
CA GLU A 61 0.08 7.59 1.48
C GLU A 61 0.31 6.08 1.24
N TYR A 62 1.06 5.72 0.19
CA TYR A 62 1.13 4.33 -0.31
C TYR A 62 1.61 3.31 0.72
N ARG A 63 2.60 3.64 1.55
CA ARG A 63 3.05 2.75 2.66
C ARG A 63 1.95 2.52 3.69
N LYS A 64 1.10 3.52 3.95
CA LYS A 64 -0.04 3.40 4.87
C LYS A 64 -1.14 2.55 4.25
N CYS A 65 -1.41 2.75 2.96
CA CYS A 65 -2.31 1.90 2.17
C CYS A 65 -1.89 0.41 2.27
N ALA A 66 -0.63 0.08 1.96
CA ALA A 66 -0.14 -1.29 2.01
C ALA A 66 -0.31 -1.92 3.40
N ASN A 67 0.07 -1.19 4.46
CA ASN A 67 -0.10 -1.67 5.84
C ASN A 67 -1.56 -1.85 6.25
N GLN A 68 -2.46 -0.94 5.86
CA GLN A 68 -3.89 -1.05 6.15
C GLN A 68 -4.51 -2.24 5.41
N ALA A 69 -4.20 -2.40 4.12
CA ALA A 69 -4.72 -3.49 3.31
C ALA A 69 -4.24 -4.85 3.81
N ARG A 70 -2.94 -4.99 4.13
CA ARG A 70 -2.37 -6.23 4.69
C ARG A 70 -3.03 -6.60 6.02
N LYS A 71 -3.15 -5.66 6.96
CA LYS A 71 -3.78 -5.92 8.26
C LYS A 71 -5.25 -6.31 8.14
N ALA A 72 -5.98 -5.72 7.20
CA ALA A 72 -7.37 -6.08 6.95
C ALA A 72 -7.48 -7.51 6.38
N ARG A 73 -6.58 -7.89 5.46
CA ARG A 73 -6.52 -9.25 4.92
C ARG A 73 -6.16 -10.27 6.00
N GLU A 74 -5.16 -9.99 6.83
CA GLU A 74 -4.77 -10.86 7.94
C GLU A 74 -5.91 -11.05 8.96
N ARG A 75 -6.82 -10.07 9.12
CA ARG A 75 -8.03 -10.26 9.94
C ARG A 75 -8.99 -11.23 9.28
N LEU A 76 -9.22 -11.09 7.98
CA LEU A 76 -10.09 -11.99 7.22
C LEU A 76 -9.61 -13.43 7.23
N GLU A 77 -8.30 -13.63 7.09
CA GLU A 77 -7.68 -14.94 7.17
C GLU A 77 -7.90 -15.55 8.57
N ARG A 78 -7.71 -14.78 9.65
CA ARG A 78 -7.97 -15.28 11.03
C ARG A 78 -9.44 -15.56 11.33
N ASP A 79 -10.35 -14.73 10.83
CA ASP A 79 -11.78 -14.91 11.04
C ASP A 79 -12.31 -16.15 10.27
N ALA A 80 -11.63 -16.57 9.20
CA ALA A 80 -11.98 -17.77 8.44
C ALA A 80 -11.49 -19.08 9.07
N ASP A 81 -10.48 -19.01 9.95
CA ASP A 81 -9.92 -20.16 10.68
C ASP A 81 -10.73 -20.53 11.96
N LEU A 82 -11.75 -19.73 12.30
CA LEU A 82 -12.65 -19.92 13.46
C LEU A 82 -13.98 -20.56 13.05
#